data_AF-A0A060RRA6-F1
#
_entry.id   AF-A0A060RRA6-F1
#
_cell.length_a   1.000
_cell.length_b   1.000
_cell.length_c   1.000
_cell.angle_alpha   90.00
_cell.angle_beta   90.00
_cell.angle_gamma   90.00
#
_symmetry.space_group_name_H-M   'P 1'
#
loop_
_entity.id
_entity.type
_entity.pdbx_description
1 polymer ?
#
loop_
_entity_poly.entity_id
_entity_poly.type
_entity_poly.pdbx_seq_one_letter_code
_entity_poly.pdbx_strand_id
1 'polypeptide(L)'
;GCGLGSVAGSVGLFGGIIINIWKNVALDVGIKEAIKAAAAEISAAGIEAGETTGKQLVIAGLQSTFHVQNIAGKSFESFFTTSYKNITSITQAVKKLHFEKCAYDSSGKLLHFAGGNRDIPICQSVWEQTQAVSQRGQYISEMEGIKTAVQNIVTKAEEPANAAAKAAEAAQKAIIKKAQETAIEATSTQLYSAIGYSILAILIIVLIMIIIYLVLRYRRKKKMKKKAQYTKLLNE
;
A
#
# COMPACT_ATOMS: atom_id res chain seq x y z
N GLY A 1 -31.40 -36.75 39.97
CA GLY A 1 -31.87 -36.21 38.69
C GLY A 1 -31.06 -36.84 37.58
N CYS A 2 -31.63 -37.83 36.91
CA CYS A 2 -31.05 -38.52 35.75
C CYS A 2 -31.11 -37.65 34.50
N GLY A 3 -30.15 -37.83 33.59
CA GLY A 3 -30.25 -37.27 32.24
C GLY A 3 -29.01 -37.34 31.37
N LEU A 4 -28.18 -38.39 31.46
CA LEU A 4 -27.27 -38.77 30.36
C LEU A 4 -28.14 -39.31 29.22
N GLY A 5 -28.28 -38.55 28.14
CA GLY A 5 -29.07 -38.93 26.98
C GLY A 5 -28.83 -38.03 25.77
N SER A 6 -27.90 -38.45 24.91
CA SER A 6 -28.00 -38.36 23.44
C SER A 6 -28.22 -36.99 22.79
N VAL A 7 -27.14 -36.34 22.30
CA VAL A 7 -27.09 -35.82 20.91
C VAL A 7 -25.65 -35.89 20.40
N ALA A 8 -25.23 -37.11 20.04
CA ALA A 8 -24.27 -37.30 18.97
C ALA A 8 -25.03 -37.06 17.65
N GLY A 9 -24.96 -35.84 17.10
CA GLY A 9 -25.74 -35.52 15.89
C GLY A 9 -25.59 -34.12 15.28
N SER A 10 -24.67 -33.27 15.75
CA SER A 10 -24.58 -31.89 15.24
C SER A 10 -23.18 -31.26 15.30
N VAL A 11 -22.11 -32.07 15.36
CA VAL A 11 -20.72 -31.55 15.29
C VAL A 11 -20.27 -31.27 13.85
N GLY A 12 -21.02 -31.75 12.84
CA GLY A 12 -20.65 -31.59 11.42
C GLY A 12 -21.07 -30.28 10.76
N LEU A 13 -22.16 -29.64 11.20
CA LEU A 13 -22.75 -28.50 10.49
C LEU A 13 -22.52 -27.13 11.18
N PHE A 14 -22.33 -27.13 12.49
CA PHE A 14 -22.03 -25.90 13.25
C PHE A 14 -20.53 -25.67 13.50
N GLY A 15 -19.69 -26.72 13.36
CA GLY A 15 -18.25 -26.59 13.50
C GLY A 15 -17.63 -25.64 12.46
N GLY A 16 -18.03 -25.75 11.19
CA GLY A 16 -17.50 -24.90 10.12
C GLY A 16 -17.85 -23.41 10.26
N ILE A 17 -19.05 -23.10 10.76
CA ILE A 17 -19.53 -21.72 10.87
C ILE A 17 -18.86 -20.98 12.03
N ILE A 18 -18.67 -21.66 13.17
CA ILE A 18 -18.04 -21.05 14.36
C ILE A 18 -16.52 -20.91 14.16
N ILE A 19 -15.85 -21.92 13.57
CA ILE A 19 -14.39 -21.86 13.34
C ILE A 19 -14.01 -20.73 12.38
N ASN A 20 -14.80 -20.48 11.32
CA ASN A 20 -14.51 -19.40 10.38
C ASN A 20 -14.60 -18.01 11.01
N ILE A 21 -15.50 -17.80 11.97
CA ILE A 21 -15.63 -16.52 12.69
C ILE A 21 -14.37 -16.26 13.53
N TRP A 22 -13.90 -17.27 14.27
CA TRP A 22 -12.70 -17.13 15.11
C TRP A 22 -11.42 -16.94 14.28
N LYS A 23 -11.30 -17.64 13.14
CA LYS A 23 -10.17 -17.47 12.21
C LYS A 23 -10.11 -16.04 11.66
N ASN A 24 -11.25 -15.45 11.31
CA ASN A 24 -11.33 -14.07 10.81
C ASN A 24 -11.02 -13.05 11.91
N VAL A 25 -11.48 -13.27 13.15
CA VAL A 25 -11.17 -12.39 14.29
C VAL A 25 -9.68 -12.43 14.62
N ALA A 26 -9.07 -13.61 14.66
CA ALA A 26 -7.63 -13.74 14.90
C ALA A 26 -6.79 -13.09 13.81
N LEU A 27 -7.23 -13.20 12.55
CA LEU A 27 -6.57 -12.58 11.39
C LEU A 27 -6.70 -11.05 11.43
N ASP A 28 -7.85 -10.49 11.80
CA ASP A 28 -8.04 -9.05 11.98
C ASP A 28 -7.16 -8.48 13.10
N VAL A 29 -7.05 -9.20 14.23
CA VAL A 29 -6.13 -8.83 15.33
C VAL A 29 -4.67 -8.87 14.86
N GLY A 30 -4.27 -9.91 14.13
CA GLY A 30 -2.91 -10.03 13.58
C GLY A 30 -2.56 -8.92 12.59
N ILE A 31 -3.49 -8.55 11.70
CA ILE A 31 -3.31 -7.42 10.77
C ILE A 31 -3.17 -6.11 11.54
N LYS A 32 -4.00 -5.87 12.57
CA LYS A 32 -3.94 -4.64 13.36
C LYS A 32 -2.58 -4.48 14.06
N GLU A 33 -2.06 -5.54 14.68
CA GLU A 33 -0.75 -5.51 15.31
C GLU A 33 0.38 -5.37 14.27
N ALA A 34 0.28 -6.00 13.11
CA ALA A 34 1.26 -5.84 12.03
C ALA A 34 1.28 -4.42 11.46
N ILE A 35 0.11 -3.80 11.25
CA ILE A 35 0.00 -2.40 10.82
C ILE A 35 0.57 -1.46 11.89
N LYS A 36 0.34 -1.75 13.17
CA LYS A 36 0.89 -0.98 14.29
C LYS A 36 2.41 -1.07 14.35
N ALA A 37 2.97 -2.26 14.15
CA ALA A 37 4.42 -2.47 14.09
C ALA A 37 5.06 -1.77 12.87
N ALA A 38 4.39 -1.80 11.71
CA ALA A 38 4.85 -1.15 10.49
C ALA A 38 4.46 0.33 10.37
N ALA A 39 3.92 0.96 11.42
CA ALA A 39 3.38 2.31 11.35
C ALA A 39 4.42 3.34 10.88
N ALA A 40 5.68 3.19 11.29
CA ALA A 40 6.77 4.06 10.86
C ALA A 40 7.07 3.93 9.35
N GLU A 41 7.11 2.70 8.83
CA GLU A 41 7.36 2.43 7.40
C GLU A 41 6.20 2.90 6.52
N ILE A 42 4.96 2.67 6.97
CA ILE A 42 3.75 3.15 6.31
C ILE A 42 3.76 4.68 6.22
N SER A 43 4.05 5.35 7.33
CA SER A 43 4.11 6.82 7.38
C SER A 43 5.26 7.36 6.53
N ALA A 44 6.43 6.71 6.53
CA ALA A 44 7.56 7.11 5.69
C ALA A 44 7.21 7.03 4.20
N ALA A 45 6.57 5.93 3.76
CA ALA A 45 6.11 5.78 2.38
C ALA A 45 5.07 6.84 1.98
N GLY A 46 4.17 7.19 2.91
CA GLY A 46 3.21 8.28 2.71
C GLY A 46 3.88 9.64 2.54
N ILE A 47 4.84 9.97 3.43
CA ILE A 47 5.60 11.23 3.37
C ILE A 47 6.39 11.32 2.06
N GLU A 48 7.09 10.26 1.67
CA GLU A 48 7.90 10.22 0.45
C GLU A 48 7.03 10.41 -0.82
N ALA A 49 5.91 9.70 -0.92
CA ALA A 49 5.00 9.82 -2.05
C ALA A 49 4.34 11.21 -2.13
N GLY A 50 3.94 11.75 -0.98
CA GLY A 50 3.37 13.09 -0.87
C GLY A 50 4.38 14.17 -1.23
N GLU A 51 5.61 14.09 -0.72
CA GLU A 51 6.69 15.02 -1.04
C GLU A 51 7.08 14.96 -2.51
N THR A 52 7.21 13.77 -3.09
CA THR A 52 7.55 13.61 -4.51
C THR A 52 6.50 14.24 -5.42
N THR A 53 5.22 13.93 -5.16
CA THR A 53 4.10 14.47 -5.93
C THR A 53 3.99 15.98 -5.75
N GLY A 54 4.10 16.46 -4.50
CA GLY A 54 4.07 17.88 -4.17
C GLY A 54 5.18 18.65 -4.88
N LYS A 55 6.42 18.14 -4.87
CA LYS A 55 7.55 18.74 -5.58
C LYS A 55 7.28 18.83 -7.08
N GLN A 56 6.86 17.74 -7.72
CA GLN A 56 6.56 17.73 -9.16
C GLN A 56 5.50 18.78 -9.55
N LEU A 57 4.42 18.89 -8.76
CA LEU A 57 3.35 19.84 -9.02
C LEU A 57 3.78 21.29 -8.77
N VAL A 58 4.55 21.54 -7.71
CA VAL A 58 5.08 22.88 -7.47
C VAL A 58 6.03 23.29 -8.60
N ILE A 59 6.89 22.38 -9.08
CA ILE A 59 7.76 22.64 -10.23
C ILE A 59 6.93 23.00 -11.46
N ALA A 60 5.95 22.17 -11.82
CA ALA A 60 5.08 22.43 -12.97
C ALA A 60 4.30 23.74 -12.82
N GLY A 61 3.82 24.05 -11.61
CA GLY A 61 3.13 25.28 -11.29
C GLY A 61 4.02 26.51 -11.43
N LEU A 62 5.27 26.44 -10.98
CA LEU A 62 6.26 27.53 -11.14
C LEU A 62 6.63 27.74 -12.61
N GLN A 63 6.86 26.66 -13.36
CA GLN A 63 7.18 26.73 -14.79
C GLN A 63 6.01 27.35 -15.59
N SER A 64 4.78 26.97 -15.27
CA SER A 64 3.57 27.48 -15.92
C SER A 64 3.29 28.95 -15.55
N THR A 65 3.41 29.29 -14.26
CA THR A 65 3.05 30.62 -13.74
C THR A 65 4.08 31.68 -14.11
N PHE A 66 5.37 31.34 -14.03
CA PHE A 66 6.47 32.29 -14.26
C PHE A 66 7.15 32.13 -15.63
N HIS A 67 6.67 31.19 -16.46
CA HIS A 67 7.19 30.90 -17.79
C HIS A 67 8.72 30.67 -17.82
N VAL A 68 9.24 30.01 -16.80
CA VAL A 68 10.67 29.69 -16.66
C VAL A 68 10.92 28.21 -16.80
N GLN A 69 12.00 27.85 -17.51
CA GLN A 69 12.41 26.45 -17.63
C GLN A 69 13.27 25.99 -16.45
N ASN A 70 14.06 26.89 -15.87
CA ASN A 70 14.98 26.66 -14.74
C ASN A 70 15.08 27.92 -13.87
N ILE A 71 15.41 27.76 -12.58
CA ILE A 71 15.71 28.89 -11.69
C ILE A 71 17.23 28.96 -11.45
N ALA A 72 17.84 30.08 -11.88
CA ALA A 72 19.23 30.44 -11.61
C ALA A 72 20.26 29.36 -12.00
N GLY A 73 20.06 28.68 -13.13
CA GLY A 73 20.97 27.65 -13.65
C GLY A 73 20.99 26.34 -12.86
N LYS A 74 20.08 26.18 -11.88
CA LYS A 74 19.89 24.94 -11.12
C LYS A 74 18.53 24.33 -11.44
N SER A 75 18.45 22.99 -11.39
CA SER A 75 17.15 22.31 -11.45
C SER A 75 16.32 22.74 -10.24
N PHE A 76 15.00 22.88 -10.44
CA PHE A 76 14.07 23.22 -9.37
C PHE A 76 14.18 22.27 -8.17
N GLU A 77 14.57 21.02 -8.41
CA GLU A 77 14.80 19.99 -7.41
C GLU A 77 15.80 20.40 -6.31
N SER A 78 16.81 21.19 -6.65
CA SER A 78 17.83 21.65 -5.69
C SER A 78 17.30 22.60 -4.62
N PHE A 79 16.12 23.19 -4.83
CA PHE A 79 15.48 24.13 -3.90
C PHE A 79 14.54 23.43 -2.91
N PHE A 80 14.24 22.15 -3.11
CA PHE A 80 13.37 21.35 -2.25
C PHE A 80 14.16 20.46 -1.27
N THR A 81 15.10 21.07 -0.54
CA THR A 81 16.00 20.38 0.40
C THR A 81 15.29 19.72 1.57
N THR A 82 14.13 20.22 1.99
CA THR A 82 13.42 19.68 3.17
C THR A 82 11.96 19.35 2.87
N SER A 83 11.24 20.24 2.18
CA SER A 83 9.84 20.02 1.81
C SER A 83 9.43 20.89 0.62
N TYR A 84 8.47 20.41 -0.19
CA TYR A 84 7.82 21.24 -1.22
C TYR A 84 7.09 22.47 -0.67
N LYS A 85 6.77 22.48 0.63
CA LYS A 85 6.06 23.58 1.30
C LYS A 85 6.94 24.77 1.65
N ASN A 86 8.23 24.74 1.32
CA ASN A 86 9.16 25.83 1.66
C ASN A 86 8.97 27.06 0.75
N ILE A 87 7.87 27.78 0.99
CA ILE A 87 7.48 28.99 0.26
C ILE A 87 8.58 30.04 0.29
N THR A 88 9.26 30.24 1.43
CA THR A 88 10.30 31.28 1.59
C THR A 88 11.48 31.02 0.66
N SER A 89 12.02 29.81 0.64
CA SER A 89 13.16 29.47 -0.22
C SER A 89 12.79 29.56 -1.71
N ILE A 90 11.59 29.11 -2.08
CA ILE A 90 11.10 29.23 -3.46
C ILE A 90 10.93 30.69 -3.86
N THR A 91 10.30 31.50 -3.00
CA THR A 91 10.08 32.94 -3.22
C THR A 91 11.41 33.67 -3.40
N GLN A 92 12.41 33.39 -2.55
CA GLN A 92 13.75 33.98 -2.66
C GLN A 92 14.45 33.59 -3.97
N ALA A 93 14.30 32.33 -4.40
CA ALA A 93 14.88 31.85 -5.64
C ALA A 93 14.25 32.52 -6.87
N VAL A 94 12.91 32.61 -6.91
CA VAL A 94 12.16 33.32 -7.96
C VAL A 94 12.51 34.81 -7.96
N LYS A 95 12.59 35.46 -6.80
CA LYS A 95 13.05 36.85 -6.67
C LYS A 95 14.42 37.05 -7.30
N LYS A 96 15.38 36.21 -6.97
CA LYS A 96 16.75 36.34 -7.46
C LYS A 96 16.78 36.25 -8.99
N LEU A 97 16.05 35.28 -9.55
CA LEU A 97 15.94 35.13 -11.00
C LEU A 97 15.24 36.32 -11.66
N HIS A 98 14.15 36.80 -11.07
CA HIS A 98 13.44 38.00 -11.53
C HIS A 98 14.39 39.20 -11.53
N PHE A 99 15.13 39.44 -10.45
CA PHE A 99 16.10 40.52 -10.38
C PHE A 99 17.21 40.39 -11.44
N GLU A 100 17.78 39.19 -11.61
CA GLU A 100 18.82 38.95 -12.62
C GLU A 100 18.32 39.18 -14.06
N LYS A 101 17.07 38.82 -14.35
CA LYS A 101 16.51 38.91 -15.70
C LYS A 101 15.85 40.26 -16.01
N CYS A 102 15.31 40.94 -15.01
CA CYS A 102 14.46 42.11 -15.19
C CYS A 102 15.12 43.43 -14.79
N ALA A 103 16.23 43.41 -14.03
CA ALA A 103 16.92 44.63 -13.61
C ALA A 103 17.71 45.30 -14.74
N TYR A 104 18.04 44.57 -15.81
CA TYR A 104 18.85 45.07 -16.92
C TYR A 104 18.11 44.94 -18.26
N ASP A 105 18.30 45.90 -19.15
CA ASP A 105 17.84 45.78 -20.53
C ASP A 105 18.76 44.86 -21.37
N SER A 106 18.39 44.61 -22.63
CA SER A 106 19.18 43.80 -23.57
C SER A 106 20.58 44.36 -23.87
N SER A 107 20.85 45.62 -23.50
CA SER A 107 22.15 46.28 -23.62
C SER A 107 22.97 46.27 -22.32
N GLY A 108 22.44 45.66 -21.24
CA GLY A 108 23.12 45.55 -19.94
C GLY A 108 22.98 46.79 -19.05
N LYS A 109 22.10 47.73 -19.38
CA LYS A 109 21.89 48.95 -18.59
C LYS A 109 20.83 48.72 -17.51
N LEU A 110 21.10 49.21 -16.30
CA LEU A 110 20.18 49.10 -15.16
C LEU A 110 18.89 49.91 -15.43
N LEU A 111 17.74 49.27 -15.31
CA LEU A 111 16.43 49.87 -15.50
C LEU A 111 15.95 50.51 -14.19
N HIS A 112 15.73 51.83 -14.21
CA HIS A 112 15.43 52.62 -13.00
C HIS A 112 13.95 52.65 -12.59
N PHE A 113 13.00 52.09 -13.38
CA PHE A 113 11.56 52.13 -13.09
C PHE A 113 10.81 50.88 -13.56
N ALA A 114 9.69 50.59 -12.88
CA ALA A 114 8.83 49.38 -12.92
C ALA A 114 8.15 49.03 -14.28
N GLY A 115 8.67 49.53 -15.40
CA GLY A 115 8.29 49.13 -16.75
C GLY A 115 9.34 48.27 -17.45
N GLY A 116 10.33 47.78 -16.71
CA GLY A 116 11.51 47.13 -17.28
C GLY A 116 11.22 45.77 -17.90
N ASN A 117 11.50 45.65 -19.20
CA ASN A 117 11.64 44.41 -19.96
C ASN A 117 10.44 43.45 -19.90
N ARG A 118 9.23 43.96 -20.16
CA ARG A 118 8.00 43.15 -20.26
C ARG A 118 8.04 42.09 -21.37
N ASP A 119 8.99 42.18 -22.29
CA ASP A 119 9.21 41.16 -23.33
C ASP A 119 9.81 39.87 -22.75
N ILE A 120 10.36 39.93 -21.54
CA ILE A 120 10.86 38.74 -20.83
C ILE A 120 9.70 38.07 -20.07
N PRO A 121 9.42 36.77 -20.32
CA PRO A 121 8.27 36.09 -19.74
C PRO A 121 8.20 36.11 -18.20
N ILE A 122 9.34 36.02 -17.50
CA ILE A 122 9.35 36.11 -16.03
C ILE A 122 9.01 37.52 -15.52
N CYS A 123 9.47 38.57 -16.21
CA CYS A 123 9.19 39.95 -15.80
C CYS A 123 7.71 40.28 -15.98
N GLN A 124 7.14 39.83 -17.10
CA GLN A 124 5.70 39.97 -17.37
C GLN A 124 4.85 39.18 -16.38
N SER A 125 5.18 37.91 -16.14
CA SER A 125 4.39 37.08 -15.21
C SER A 125 4.44 37.61 -13.78
N VAL A 126 5.59 38.04 -13.27
CA VAL A 126 5.70 38.65 -11.93
C VAL A 126 4.84 39.92 -11.83
N TRP A 127 4.85 40.75 -12.88
CA TRP A 127 3.97 41.91 -12.96
C TRP A 127 2.49 41.52 -12.92
N GLU A 128 2.07 40.54 -13.73
CA GLU A 128 0.69 40.04 -13.75
C GLU A 128 0.25 39.48 -12.40
N GLN A 129 1.10 38.69 -11.74
CA GLN A 129 0.82 38.16 -10.40
C GLN A 129 0.70 39.28 -9.36
N THR A 130 1.56 40.31 -9.46
CA THR A 130 1.52 41.47 -8.55
C THR A 130 0.25 42.29 -8.77
N GLN A 131 -0.16 42.50 -10.02
CA GLN A 131 -1.40 43.19 -10.36
C GLN A 131 -2.64 42.40 -9.92
N ALA A 132 -2.61 41.07 -10.04
CA ALA A 132 -3.72 40.21 -9.62
C ALA A 132 -4.02 40.29 -8.11
N VAL A 133 -3.00 40.63 -7.30
CA VAL A 133 -3.16 40.79 -5.85
C VAL A 133 -3.29 42.25 -5.42
N SER A 134 -3.00 43.21 -6.31
CA SER A 134 -3.06 44.65 -6.02
C SER A 134 -4.49 45.13 -5.82
N GLN A 135 -4.76 45.78 -4.69
CA GLN A 135 -6.05 46.45 -4.44
C GLN A 135 -5.99 47.93 -4.82
N ARG A 136 -7.15 48.50 -5.12
CA ARG A 136 -7.26 49.92 -5.51
C ARG A 136 -6.76 50.81 -4.37
N GLY A 137 -5.66 51.53 -4.61
CA GLY A 137 -5.06 52.44 -3.63
C GLY A 137 -3.99 51.83 -2.72
N GLN A 138 -3.63 50.55 -2.87
CA GLN A 138 -2.51 49.94 -2.16
C GLN A 138 -1.39 49.57 -3.12
N TYR A 139 -0.18 50.08 -2.85
CA TYR A 139 1.03 49.63 -3.55
C TYR A 139 1.50 48.31 -2.96
N ILE A 140 1.48 47.25 -3.77
CA ILE A 140 2.02 45.94 -3.40
C ILE A 140 3.39 45.79 -4.05
N SER A 141 4.38 45.37 -3.28
CA SER A 141 5.71 45.08 -3.83
C SER A 141 5.67 43.83 -4.69
N GLU A 142 6.51 43.78 -5.74
CA GLU A 142 6.70 42.59 -6.59
C GLU A 142 7.03 41.34 -5.76
N MET A 143 7.72 41.53 -4.63
CA MET A 143 8.02 40.49 -3.67
C MET A 143 6.78 39.82 -3.07
N GLU A 144 5.78 40.62 -2.71
CA GLU A 144 4.56 40.09 -2.11
C GLU A 144 3.69 39.41 -3.17
N GLY A 145 3.72 39.92 -4.41
CA GLY A 145 3.12 39.29 -5.59
C GLY A 145 3.71 37.90 -5.85
N ILE A 146 5.04 37.79 -5.91
CA ILE A 146 5.75 36.50 -6.07
C ILE A 146 5.40 35.56 -4.93
N LYS A 147 5.48 36.03 -3.68
CA LYS A 147 5.21 35.21 -2.50
C LYS A 147 3.79 34.65 -2.53
N THR A 148 2.79 35.47 -2.88
CA THR A 148 1.39 35.05 -2.96
C THR A 148 1.18 34.05 -4.09
N ALA A 149 1.79 34.25 -5.25
CA ALA A 149 1.74 33.30 -6.35
C ALA A 149 2.37 31.94 -5.96
N VAL A 150 3.53 31.95 -5.30
CA VAL A 150 4.18 30.73 -4.78
C VAL A 150 3.29 30.04 -3.74
N GLN A 151 2.68 30.79 -2.82
CA GLN A 151 1.72 30.26 -1.85
C GLN A 151 0.56 29.55 -2.55
N ASN A 152 -0.05 30.20 -3.54
CA ASN A 152 -1.16 29.62 -4.30
C ASN A 152 -0.76 28.32 -5.02
N ILE A 153 0.44 28.27 -5.59
CA ILE A 153 0.98 27.06 -6.24
C ILE A 153 1.16 25.94 -5.20
N VAL A 154 1.79 26.23 -4.06
CA VAL A 154 2.00 25.25 -2.98
C VAL A 154 0.68 24.74 -2.44
N THR A 155 -0.29 25.63 -2.17
CA THR A 155 -1.63 25.24 -1.68
C THR A 155 -2.35 24.33 -2.67
N LYS A 156 -2.29 24.64 -3.97
CA LYS A 156 -2.88 23.77 -5.02
C LYS A 156 -2.21 22.40 -5.10
N ALA A 157 -0.93 22.30 -4.73
CA ALA A 157 -0.20 21.04 -4.70
C ALA A 157 -0.50 20.20 -3.44
N GLU A 158 -1.04 20.79 -2.36
CA GLU A 158 -1.27 20.08 -1.10
C GLU A 158 -2.33 18.98 -1.22
N GLU A 159 -3.44 19.23 -1.91
CA GLU A 159 -4.50 18.23 -2.05
C GLU A 159 -4.03 16.99 -2.82
N PRO A 160 -3.43 17.12 -4.02
CA PRO A 160 -2.85 15.97 -4.73
C PRO A 160 -1.72 15.29 -3.95
N ALA A 161 -0.87 16.04 -3.25
CA ALA A 161 0.20 15.48 -2.42
C ALA A 161 -0.36 14.65 -1.26
N ASN A 162 -1.41 15.14 -0.59
CA ASN A 162 -2.09 14.41 0.47
C ASN A 162 -2.81 13.16 -0.06
N ALA A 163 -3.38 13.23 -1.28
CA ALA A 163 -3.98 12.08 -1.93
C ALA A 163 -2.92 11.00 -2.26
N ALA A 164 -1.76 11.40 -2.78
CA ALA A 164 -0.64 10.51 -3.05
C ALA A 164 -0.10 9.85 -1.76
N ALA A 165 0.04 10.63 -0.68
CA ALA A 165 0.44 10.11 0.62
C ALA A 165 -0.53 9.04 1.13
N LYS A 166 -1.84 9.34 1.13
CA LYS A 166 -2.89 8.38 1.55
C LYS A 166 -2.91 7.13 0.67
N ALA A 167 -2.70 7.27 -0.64
CA ALA A 167 -2.65 6.15 -1.56
C ALA A 167 -1.45 5.23 -1.27
N ALA A 168 -0.28 5.80 -1.00
CA ALA A 168 0.91 5.04 -0.63
C ALA A 168 0.74 4.31 0.71
N GLU A 169 0.17 4.98 1.72
CA GLU A 169 -0.14 4.34 3.01
C GLU A 169 -1.15 3.19 2.85
N ALA A 170 -2.19 3.39 2.04
CA ALA A 170 -3.18 2.37 1.76
C ALA A 170 -2.58 1.17 1.02
N ALA A 171 -1.67 1.41 0.07
CA ALA A 171 -0.95 0.36 -0.63
C ALA A 171 -0.08 -0.48 0.33
N GLN A 172 0.66 0.17 1.24
CA GLN A 172 1.46 -0.55 2.25
C GLN A 172 0.59 -1.38 3.21
N LYS A 173 -0.53 -0.82 3.68
CA LYS A 173 -1.50 -1.57 4.49
C LYS A 173 -2.07 -2.79 3.75
N ALA A 174 -2.34 -2.65 2.45
CA ALA A 174 -2.81 -3.76 1.62
C ALA A 174 -1.74 -4.85 1.44
N ILE A 175 -0.47 -4.48 1.26
CA ILE A 175 0.66 -5.42 1.21
C ILE A 175 0.77 -6.20 2.51
N ILE A 176 0.73 -5.51 3.67
CA ILE A 176 0.78 -6.15 4.99
C ILE A 176 -0.39 -7.11 5.19
N LYS A 177 -1.61 -6.69 4.83
CA LYS A 177 -2.79 -7.54 4.90
C LYS A 177 -2.63 -8.81 4.07
N LYS A 178 -2.18 -8.68 2.82
CA LYS A 178 -1.96 -9.82 1.92
C LYS A 178 -0.86 -10.75 2.43
N ALA A 179 0.20 -10.21 3.01
CA ALA A 179 1.27 -10.99 3.63
C ALA A 179 0.76 -11.80 4.84
N GLN A 180 -0.10 -11.22 5.68
CA GLN A 180 -0.72 -11.92 6.81
C GLN A 180 -1.69 -13.01 6.35
N GLU A 181 -2.54 -12.73 5.36
CA GLU A 181 -3.46 -13.71 4.77
C GLU A 181 -2.71 -14.91 4.18
N THR A 182 -1.66 -14.65 3.39
CA THR A 182 -0.84 -15.71 2.78
C THR A 182 -0.06 -16.52 3.82
N ALA A 183 0.46 -15.90 4.88
CA ALA A 183 1.13 -16.61 5.97
C ALA A 183 0.16 -17.56 6.71
N ILE A 184 -1.08 -17.13 6.94
CA ILE A 184 -2.12 -17.94 7.58
C ILE A 184 -2.60 -19.06 6.65
N GLU A 185 -2.71 -18.81 5.35
CA GLU A 185 -3.00 -19.86 4.36
C GLU A 185 -1.87 -20.90 4.29
N ALA A 186 -0.61 -20.47 4.25
CA ALA A 186 0.55 -21.36 4.22
C ALA A 186 0.65 -22.25 5.46
N THR A 187 0.45 -21.67 6.66
CA THR A 187 0.44 -22.44 7.90
C THR A 187 -0.76 -23.40 7.98
N SER A 188 -1.94 -22.96 7.52
CA SER A 188 -3.12 -23.83 7.50
C SER A 188 -2.96 -24.99 6.52
N THR A 189 -2.42 -24.78 5.32
CA THR A 189 -2.17 -25.84 4.34
C THR A 189 -1.13 -26.85 4.84
N GLN A 190 -0.09 -26.39 5.54
CA GLN A 190 0.85 -27.28 6.21
C GLN A 190 0.15 -28.17 7.26
N LEU A 191 -0.69 -27.59 8.12
CA LEU A 191 -1.46 -28.34 9.11
C LEU A 191 -2.44 -29.33 8.47
N TYR A 192 -3.17 -28.93 7.42
CA TYR A 192 -4.06 -29.82 6.67
C TYR A 192 -3.30 -30.95 5.98
N SER A 193 -2.12 -30.68 5.43
CA SER A 193 -1.28 -31.73 4.85
C SER A 193 -0.86 -32.75 5.89
N ALA A 194 -0.42 -32.31 7.08
CA ALA A 194 -0.03 -33.18 8.18
C ALA A 194 -1.21 -34.04 8.67
N ILE A 195 -2.40 -33.45 8.78
CA ILE A 195 -3.64 -34.18 9.12
C ILE A 195 -4.00 -35.17 8.01
N GLY A 196 -3.89 -34.77 6.75
CA GLY A 196 -4.14 -35.62 5.59
C GLY A 196 -3.23 -36.85 5.55
N TYR A 197 -1.94 -36.66 5.81
CA TYR A 197 -0.96 -37.76 5.91
C TYR A 197 -1.27 -38.70 7.08
N SER A 198 -1.70 -38.17 8.23
CA SER A 198 -2.11 -38.98 9.38
C SER A 198 -3.32 -39.87 9.06
N ILE A 199 -4.35 -39.30 8.41
CA ILE A 199 -5.54 -40.05 7.98
C ILE A 199 -5.18 -41.09 6.91
N LEU A 200 -4.37 -40.72 5.92
CA LEU A 200 -3.91 -41.64 4.89
C LEU A 200 -3.13 -42.81 5.49
N ALA A 201 -2.27 -42.56 6.47
CA ALA A 201 -1.53 -43.60 7.19
C ALA A 201 -2.48 -44.58 7.93
N ILE A 202 -3.50 -44.06 8.61
CA ILE A 202 -4.52 -44.90 9.29
C ILE A 202 -5.28 -45.76 8.27
N LEU A 203 -5.68 -45.20 7.12
CA LEU A 203 -6.37 -45.94 6.06
C LEU A 203 -5.51 -47.08 5.49
N ILE A 204 -4.21 -46.85 5.29
CA ILE A 204 -3.28 -47.89 4.82
C ILE A 204 -3.17 -49.03 5.83
N ILE A 205 -3.05 -48.74 7.13
CA ILE A 205 -2.98 -49.76 8.20
C ILE A 205 -4.27 -50.61 8.21
N VAL A 206 -5.44 -49.96 8.15
CA VAL A 206 -6.74 -50.65 8.11
C VAL A 206 -6.89 -51.53 6.87
N LEU A 207 -6.47 -51.05 5.69
CA LEU A 207 -6.47 -51.83 4.45
C LEU A 207 -5.62 -53.10 4.57
N ILE A 208 -4.40 -52.99 5.12
CA ILE A 208 -3.52 -54.15 5.33
C ILE A 208 -4.19 -55.16 6.28
N MET A 209 -4.80 -54.70 7.38
CA MET A 209 -5.55 -55.58 8.29
C MET A 209 -6.69 -56.31 7.57
N ILE A 210 -7.45 -55.62 6.73
CA ILE A 210 -8.56 -56.23 5.96
C ILE A 210 -8.03 -57.29 4.99
N ILE A 211 -6.95 -57.01 4.26
CA ILE A 211 -6.36 -57.97 3.31
C ILE A 211 -5.89 -59.23 4.06
N ILE A 212 -5.11 -59.08 5.14
CA ILE A 212 -4.64 -60.20 5.96
C ILE A 212 -5.84 -60.98 6.53
N TYR A 213 -6.84 -60.28 7.05
CA TYR A 213 -8.07 -60.87 7.58
C TYR A 213 -8.80 -61.69 6.50
N LEU A 214 -8.96 -61.15 5.30
CA LEU A 214 -9.62 -61.84 4.18
C LEU A 214 -8.83 -63.07 3.75
N VAL A 215 -7.49 -62.99 3.68
CA VAL A 215 -6.63 -64.15 3.38
C VAL A 215 -6.77 -65.23 4.45
N LEU A 216 -6.72 -64.86 5.74
CA LEU A 216 -6.89 -65.80 6.85
C LEU A 216 -8.28 -66.43 6.87
N ARG A 217 -9.34 -65.63 6.65
CA ARG A 217 -10.73 -66.09 6.56
C ARG A 217 -10.93 -67.04 5.39
N TYR A 218 -10.34 -66.73 4.24
CA TYR A 218 -10.35 -67.58 3.06
C TYR A 218 -9.64 -68.91 3.32
N ARG A 219 -8.45 -68.88 3.94
CA ARG A 219 -7.72 -70.11 4.32
C ARG A 219 -8.52 -70.98 5.30
N ARG A 220 -9.18 -70.39 6.30
CA ARG A 220 -10.04 -71.13 7.25
C ARG A 220 -11.22 -71.78 6.52
N LYS A 221 -11.93 -71.06 5.66
CA LYS A 221 -13.04 -71.64 4.87
C LYS A 221 -12.56 -72.77 3.95
N LYS A 222 -11.41 -72.62 3.29
CA LYS A 222 -10.84 -73.67 2.43
C LYS A 222 -10.48 -74.93 3.22
N LYS A 223 -9.90 -74.78 4.43
CA LYS A 223 -9.62 -75.93 5.31
C LYS A 223 -10.89 -76.67 5.73
N MET A 224 -11.97 -75.97 6.07
CA MET A 224 -13.24 -76.59 6.46
C MET A 224 -13.91 -77.35 5.31
N LYS A 225 -13.89 -76.81 4.08
CA LYS A 225 -14.41 -77.51 2.89
C LYS A 225 -13.65 -78.80 2.60
N LYS A 226 -12.32 -78.80 2.73
CA LYS A 226 -11.51 -80.01 2.58
C LYS A 226 -11.87 -81.07 3.62
N LYS A 227 -12.02 -80.68 4.90
CA LYS A 227 -12.41 -81.62 5.97
C LYS A 227 -13.76 -82.30 5.70
N ALA A 228 -14.75 -81.57 5.21
CA ALA A 228 -16.07 -82.10 4.89
C ALA A 228 -16.05 -83.16 3.76
N GLN A 229 -15.14 -83.02 2.79
CA GLN A 229 -14.95 -84.03 1.73
C GLN A 229 -14.30 -85.31 2.26
N TYR A 230 -13.27 -85.19 3.12
CA TYR A 230 -12.63 -86.36 3.73
C TYR A 230 -13.58 -87.15 4.65
N THR A 231 -14.45 -86.48 5.42
CA THR A 231 -15.47 -87.18 6.22
C THR A 231 -16.53 -87.90 5.39
N LYS A 232 -16.76 -87.48 4.14
CA LYS A 232 -17.67 -88.21 3.24
C LYS A 232 -17.03 -89.47 2.67
N LEU A 233 -15.76 -89.38 2.25
CA LEU A 233 -15.01 -90.52 1.70
C LEU A 233 -14.73 -91.64 2.72
N LEU A 234 -14.73 -91.33 4.02
CA LEU A 234 -14.49 -92.32 5.08
C LEU A 234 -15.75 -93.07 5.53
N ASN A 235 -16.94 -92.64 5.07
CA ASN A 235 -18.24 -93.16 5.45
C ASN A 235 -18.90 -94.01 4.34
N GLU A 236 -18.20 -94.19 3.21
CA GLU A 236 -18.43 -95.28 2.24
C GLU A 236 -17.47 -96.42 2.56
#